data_AF-A0A2I2MAU8-F1
#
_entry.id   AF-A0A2I2MAU8-F1
#
_cell.length_a   1.000
_cell.length_b   1.000
_cell.length_c   1.000
_cell.angle_alpha   90.00
_cell.angle_beta   90.00
_cell.angle_gamma   90.00
#
_symmetry.space_group_name_H-M   'P 1'
#
loop_
_entity.id
_entity.type
_entity.pdbx_description
1 polymer ?
#
loop_
_entity_poly.entity_id
_entity_poly.type
_entity_poly.pdbx_seq_one_letter_code
_entity_poly.pdbx_strand_id
1 'polypeptide(L)'
;MISLLKIAYKNSIGFILGGLISLDKKEVDNSKYLLSLKKENSAYYIIVRVVNKDKPYLENSSLLGLEQGFLMKTFDNQGVVSIENMAYIDFMVESCGFNGGGYYLFNDVELTQIGDGGNWFGEELIFPTNKNGKEGVILYEKEIGDVLDEKTNHTKIIIEKKELIWKGKTFIQHKD
;
A
#
# COMPACT_ATOMS: atom_id res chain seq x y z
N MET A 1 25.31 -1.04 -4.11
CA MET A 1 26.36 -0.01 -3.96
C MET A 1 25.86 0.99 -2.92
N ILE A 2 26.64 1.27 -1.87
CA ILE A 2 26.28 2.27 -0.86
C ILE A 2 26.74 3.63 -1.38
N SER A 3 25.81 4.54 -1.70
CA SER A 3 26.15 5.89 -2.13
C SER A 3 26.16 6.83 -0.92
N LEU A 4 27.26 7.56 -0.73
CA LEU A 4 27.38 8.63 0.26
C LEU A 4 27.30 9.98 -0.44
N LEU A 5 26.40 10.84 0.02
CA LEU A 5 26.22 12.18 -0.52
C LEU A 5 26.86 13.19 0.42
N LYS A 6 27.83 13.94 -0.12
CA LYS A 6 28.48 15.03 0.61
C LYS A 6 27.52 16.18 0.77
N ILE A 7 27.35 16.66 2.00
CA ILE A 7 26.48 17.79 2.33
C ILE A 7 27.27 18.84 3.11
N ALA A 8 27.08 20.10 2.73
CA ALA A 8 27.51 21.24 3.52
C ALA A 8 26.30 21.85 4.23
N TYR A 9 26.39 22.00 5.55
CA TYR A 9 25.37 22.67 6.35
C TYR A 9 26.04 23.62 7.34
N LYS A 10 25.72 24.91 7.23
CA LYS A 10 26.43 25.98 7.95
C LYS A 10 27.95 25.87 7.73
N ASN A 11 28.73 25.77 8.80
CA ASN A 11 30.19 25.68 8.75
C ASN A 11 30.70 24.23 8.82
N SER A 12 29.87 23.24 8.53
CA SER A 12 30.22 21.82 8.64
C SER A 12 29.99 21.09 7.32
N ILE A 13 30.93 20.18 7.00
CA ILE A 13 30.81 19.25 5.89
C ILE A 13 30.62 17.85 6.49
N GLY A 14 29.61 17.15 6.00
CA GLY A 14 29.34 15.76 6.37
C GLY A 14 28.92 14.93 5.16
N PHE A 15 28.56 13.69 5.43
CA PHE A 15 28.04 12.78 4.42
C PHE A 15 26.78 12.12 4.97
N ILE A 16 25.78 11.95 4.11
CA ILE A 16 24.59 11.13 4.41
C ILE A 16 24.52 9.94 3.45
N LEU A 17 24.00 8.83 3.96
CA LEU A 17 23.64 7.68 3.14
C LEU A 17 22.55 8.09 2.15
N GLY A 18 22.84 7.96 0.85
CA GLY A 18 21.92 8.36 -0.22
C GLY A 18 20.57 7.65 -0.16
N GLY A 19 20.54 6.41 0.35
CA GLY A 19 19.30 5.66 0.57
C GLY A 19 18.37 6.25 1.64
N LEU A 20 18.86 7.22 2.44
CA LEU A 20 18.03 7.98 3.40
C LEU A 20 17.35 9.19 2.76
N ILE A 21 17.74 9.58 1.53
CA ILE A 21 17.08 10.67 0.83
C ILE A 21 15.74 10.17 0.28
N SER A 22 14.69 10.89 0.65
CA SER A 22 13.36 10.68 0.11
C SER A 22 13.24 11.30 -1.28
N LEU A 23 12.70 10.54 -2.21
CA LEU A 23 12.34 10.98 -3.56
C LEU A 23 11.07 11.83 -3.53
N ASP A 24 10.15 11.53 -2.61
CA ASP A 24 8.91 12.28 -2.44
C ASP A 24 8.48 12.29 -0.96
N LYS A 25 7.59 13.22 -0.61
CA LYS A 25 7.03 13.34 0.72
C LYS A 25 5.55 13.73 0.70
N LYS A 26 4.85 13.33 1.75
CA LYS A 26 3.50 13.83 2.05
C LYS A 26 3.34 14.08 3.55
N GLU A 27 2.65 15.15 3.88
CA GLU A 27 2.38 15.52 5.27
C GLU A 27 0.86 15.43 5.48
N VAL A 28 0.45 14.68 6.50
CA VAL A 28 -0.95 14.55 6.95
C VAL A 28 -0.95 14.69 8.46
N ASP A 29 -1.71 15.66 8.96
CA ASP A 29 -1.72 16.06 10.37
C ASP A 29 -0.31 16.23 10.95
N ASN A 30 0.07 15.39 11.92
CA ASN A 30 1.37 15.42 12.59
C ASN A 30 2.37 14.38 12.03
N SER A 31 2.00 13.72 10.92
CA SER A 31 2.77 12.65 10.29
C SER A 31 3.43 13.13 9.00
N LYS A 32 4.70 12.79 8.82
CA LYS A 32 5.43 12.93 7.55
C LYS A 32 5.74 11.56 6.97
N TYR A 33 5.20 11.33 5.78
CA TYR A 33 5.44 10.17 4.95
C TYR A 33 6.55 10.50 3.96
N LEU A 34 7.56 9.65 3.92
CA LEU A 34 8.80 9.85 3.19
C LEU A 34 9.05 8.63 2.30
N LEU A 35 9.02 8.83 0.98
CA LEU A 35 9.16 7.76 -0.01
C LEU A 35 10.59 7.70 -0.53
N SER A 36 11.16 6.51 -0.63
CA SER A 36 12.43 6.25 -1.29
C SER A 36 12.34 4.96 -2.11
N LEU A 37 13.27 4.79 -3.05
CA LEU A 37 13.43 3.52 -3.78
C LEU A 37 14.74 2.85 -3.38
N LYS A 38 14.70 1.53 -3.25
CA LYS A 38 15.87 0.68 -3.08
C LYS A 38 15.88 -0.34 -4.20
N LYS A 39 17.04 -0.55 -4.80
CA LYS A 39 17.24 -1.67 -5.73
C LYS A 39 18.04 -2.75 -5.02
N GLU A 40 17.50 -3.95 -4.96
CA GLU A 40 18.23 -5.15 -4.55
C GLU A 40 18.25 -6.13 -5.73
N ASN A 41 19.44 -6.49 -6.21
CA ASN A 41 19.61 -7.27 -7.43
C ASN A 41 18.87 -6.61 -8.62
N SER A 42 17.92 -7.32 -9.23
CA SER A 42 17.05 -6.84 -10.30
C SER A 42 15.73 -6.26 -9.81
N ALA A 43 15.40 -6.40 -8.52
CA ALA A 43 14.13 -5.98 -7.95
C ALA A 43 14.21 -4.56 -7.39
N TYR A 44 13.16 -3.77 -7.62
CA TYR A 44 12.96 -2.50 -6.96
C TYR A 44 12.07 -2.69 -5.74
N TYR A 45 12.33 -1.93 -4.69
CA TYR A 45 11.54 -1.89 -3.47
C TYR A 45 11.17 -0.43 -3.22
N ILE A 46 9.92 -0.21 -2.85
CA ILE A 46 9.51 1.07 -2.29
C ILE A 46 9.81 1.03 -0.79
N ILE A 47 10.52 2.03 -0.31
CA ILE A 47 10.70 2.27 1.12
C ILE A 47 9.81 3.43 1.50
N VAL A 48 8.98 3.24 2.52
CA VAL A 48 8.20 4.33 3.10
C VAL A 48 8.57 4.47 4.56
N ARG A 49 8.89 5.70 4.94
CA ARG A 49 9.24 6.06 6.30
C ARG A 49 8.19 7.00 6.85
N VAL A 50 7.73 6.74 8.06
CA VAL A 50 6.77 7.58 8.76
C VAL A 50 7.48 8.23 9.94
N VAL A 51 7.54 9.55 9.92
CA VAL A 51 8.08 10.37 11.00
C VAL A 51 6.94 11.12 11.65
N ASN A 52 6.74 10.85 12.94
CA ASN A 52 5.77 11.49 13.80
C ASN A 52 6.50 12.24 14.91
N LYS A 53 5.96 13.36 15.40
CA LYS A 53 6.56 14.07 16.53
C LYS A 53 6.59 13.23 17.81
N ASP A 54 5.51 12.49 18.06
CA ASP A 54 5.26 11.83 19.36
C ASP A 54 5.26 10.30 19.29
N LYS A 55 5.56 9.72 18.12
CA LYS A 55 5.58 8.27 17.90
C LYS A 55 6.92 7.78 17.37
N PRO A 56 7.25 6.49 17.58
CA PRO A 56 8.44 5.89 16.99
C PRO A 56 8.49 6.07 15.47
N TYR A 57 9.71 6.20 14.97
CA TYR A 57 10.00 6.10 13.54
C TYR A 57 9.55 4.72 13.02
N LEU A 58 8.82 4.73 11.91
CA LEU A 58 8.43 3.50 11.21
C LEU A 58 9.09 3.50 9.82
N GLU A 59 9.64 2.37 9.43
CA GLU A 59 10.14 2.13 8.08
C GLU A 59 9.56 0.82 7.59
N ASN A 60 9.05 0.84 6.37
CA ASN A 60 8.53 -0.34 5.71
C ASN A 60 9.08 -0.43 4.29
N SER A 61 9.21 -1.65 3.78
CA SER A 61 9.66 -1.90 2.42
C SER A 61 8.78 -2.93 1.73
N SER A 62 8.25 -2.59 0.56
CA SER A 62 7.46 -3.49 -0.26
C SER A 62 8.12 -3.68 -1.62
N LEU A 63 8.00 -4.88 -2.18
CA LEU A 63 8.51 -5.18 -3.52
C LEU A 63 7.71 -4.38 -4.55
N LEU A 64 8.40 -3.60 -5.37
CA LEU A 64 7.84 -3.02 -6.58
C LEU A 64 8.02 -4.06 -7.70
N GLY A 65 6.92 -4.48 -8.32
CA GLY A 65 6.97 -5.25 -9.56
C GLY A 65 7.81 -4.54 -10.63
N LEU A 66 8.34 -5.30 -11.60
CA LEU A 66 9.28 -4.80 -12.61
C LEU A 66 8.80 -3.49 -13.26
N GLU A 67 9.62 -2.45 -13.17
CA GLU A 67 9.54 -1.13 -13.83
C GLU A 67 8.13 -0.50 -13.99
N GLN A 68 7.37 -0.41 -12.91
CA GLN A 68 6.08 0.30 -12.91
C GLN A 68 6.18 1.66 -12.23
N GLY A 69 5.50 2.66 -12.78
CA GLY A 69 5.25 3.92 -12.09
C GLY A 69 4.34 3.70 -10.89
N PHE A 70 4.34 4.61 -9.92
CA PHE A 70 3.43 4.54 -8.77
C PHE A 70 2.94 5.92 -8.36
N LEU A 71 1.80 5.96 -7.70
CA LEU A 71 1.23 7.15 -7.08
C LEU A 71 1.04 6.88 -5.59
N MET A 72 1.42 7.85 -4.74
CA MET A 72 1.08 7.78 -3.31
C MET A 72 -0.15 8.64 -3.03
N LYS A 73 -1.16 8.02 -2.43
CA LYS A 73 -2.30 8.67 -1.81
C LYS A 73 -2.15 8.60 -0.30
N THR A 74 -2.64 9.59 0.42
CA THR A 74 -2.66 9.57 1.89
C THR A 74 -4.06 9.88 2.37
N PHE A 75 -4.47 9.19 3.42
CA PHE A 75 -5.79 9.26 4.01
C PHE A 75 -5.67 9.47 5.51
N ASP A 76 -6.72 10.04 6.10
CA ASP A 76 -6.93 10.01 7.55
C ASP A 76 -7.20 8.56 8.01
N ASN A 77 -7.70 8.39 9.23
CA ASN A 77 -7.98 7.07 9.80
C ASN A 77 -9.17 6.32 9.18
N GLN A 78 -9.93 6.93 8.27
CA GLN A 78 -11.11 6.34 7.62
C GLN A 78 -12.08 5.65 8.62
N GLY A 79 -12.22 6.23 9.82
CA GLY A 79 -13.12 5.72 10.88
C GLY A 79 -12.57 4.57 11.72
N VAL A 80 -11.31 4.15 11.51
CA VAL A 80 -10.63 3.17 12.36
C VAL A 80 -9.86 3.90 13.46
N VAL A 81 -10.48 4.08 14.63
CA VAL A 81 -9.99 4.93 15.75
C VAL A 81 -8.52 4.71 16.14
N SER A 82 -8.05 3.48 16.00
CA SER A 82 -6.71 3.02 16.35
C SER A 82 -5.65 3.23 15.27
N ILE A 83 -6.06 3.71 14.10
CA ILE A 83 -5.20 4.20 13.03
C ILE A 83 -5.24 5.73 13.13
N GLU A 84 -4.10 6.40 12.98
CA GLU A 84 -4.09 7.87 12.90
C GLU A 84 -4.14 8.34 11.46
N ASN A 85 -3.22 7.82 10.64
CA ASN A 85 -3.04 8.22 9.26
C ASN A 85 -2.60 7.00 8.44
N MET A 86 -2.96 7.00 7.16
CA MET A 86 -2.67 5.91 6.22
C MET A 86 -2.05 6.46 4.94
N ALA A 87 -1.14 5.71 4.34
CA ALA A 87 -0.75 5.92 2.95
C ALA A 87 -1.21 4.74 2.10
N TYR A 88 -1.47 4.96 0.83
CA TYR A 88 -1.72 3.92 -0.17
C TYR A 88 -0.81 4.17 -1.36
N ILE A 89 -0.06 3.14 -1.73
CA ILE A 89 0.78 3.14 -2.91
C ILE A 89 0.00 2.43 -4.01
N ASP A 90 -0.41 3.20 -5.00
CA ASP A 90 -1.15 2.76 -6.16
C ASP A 90 -0.17 2.48 -7.30
N PHE A 91 -0.09 1.24 -7.77
CA PHE A 91 0.81 0.89 -8.86
C PHE A 91 0.18 1.28 -10.20
N MET A 92 0.85 2.14 -10.97
CA MET A 92 0.37 2.57 -12.29
C MET A 92 0.74 1.50 -13.32
N VAL A 93 -0.28 0.96 -13.98
CA VAL A 93 -0.13 -0.10 -14.98
C VAL A 93 -0.20 0.48 -16.39
N GLU A 94 0.77 0.17 -17.26
CA GLU A 94 0.86 0.75 -18.61
C GLU A 94 0.18 -0.05 -19.74
N SER A 95 -0.26 -1.31 -19.55
CA SER A 95 -0.98 -2.03 -20.62
C SER A 95 -1.62 -3.34 -20.16
N CYS A 96 -2.69 -3.75 -20.88
CA CYS A 96 -3.44 -5.00 -20.76
C CYS A 96 -2.55 -6.22 -20.44
N GLY A 97 -2.90 -6.93 -19.35
CA GLY A 97 -2.24 -8.17 -18.91
C GLY A 97 -1.26 -8.00 -17.75
N PHE A 98 -1.10 -6.80 -17.20
CA PHE A 98 -0.28 -6.56 -16.01
C PHE A 98 -1.11 -6.23 -14.76
N ASN A 99 -0.58 -6.67 -13.63
CA ASN A 99 -1.17 -6.59 -12.29
C ASN A 99 -1.39 -5.14 -11.86
N GLY A 100 -2.63 -4.78 -11.54
CA GLY A 100 -2.96 -3.54 -10.83
C GLY A 100 -3.03 -3.77 -9.32
N GLY A 101 -3.35 -2.73 -8.57
CA GLY A 101 -3.51 -2.82 -7.12
C GLY A 101 -2.51 -1.95 -6.39
N GLY A 102 -2.34 -2.21 -5.10
CA GLY A 102 -1.57 -1.32 -4.28
C GLY A 102 -1.48 -1.72 -2.83
N TYR A 103 -0.63 -1.01 -2.13
CA TYR A 103 -0.22 -1.36 -0.79
C TYR A 103 -0.66 -0.29 0.19
N TYR A 104 -1.35 -0.70 1.26
CA TYR A 104 -1.73 0.19 2.34
C TYR A 104 -0.66 0.23 3.42
N LEU A 105 -0.12 1.42 3.64
CA LEU A 105 0.86 1.72 4.67
C LEU A 105 0.19 2.16 5.96
N PHE A 106 -0.40 1.16 6.59
CA PHE A 106 -0.67 1.07 8.00
C PHE A 106 -0.65 -0.42 8.27
N ASN A 107 0.48 -0.95 8.76
CA ASN A 107 0.61 -2.36 9.15
C ASN A 107 0.60 -3.41 8.02
N ASP A 108 1.52 -3.32 7.06
CA ASP A 108 1.89 -4.51 6.25
C ASP A 108 0.78 -5.16 5.41
N VAL A 109 -0.28 -4.42 5.04
CA VAL A 109 -1.35 -4.96 4.20
C VAL A 109 -1.11 -4.61 2.73
N GLU A 110 -0.73 -5.63 1.98
CA GLU A 110 -0.65 -5.60 0.52
C GLU A 110 -1.97 -6.07 -0.09
N LEU A 111 -2.54 -5.30 -1.02
CA LEU A 111 -3.70 -5.71 -1.80
C LEU A 111 -3.29 -5.87 -3.26
N THR A 112 -3.77 -6.93 -3.88
CA THR A 112 -3.40 -7.28 -5.26
C THR A 112 -4.64 -7.27 -6.14
N GLN A 113 -4.54 -6.75 -7.37
CA GLN A 113 -5.57 -6.88 -8.39
C GLN A 113 -4.95 -7.44 -9.68
N ILE A 114 -5.50 -8.54 -10.19
CA ILE A 114 -4.93 -9.28 -11.33
C ILE A 114 -6.07 -9.53 -12.33
N GLY A 115 -5.90 -9.09 -13.58
CA GLY A 115 -6.83 -9.43 -14.65
C GLY A 115 -6.06 -9.94 -15.86
N ASP A 116 -6.46 -11.09 -16.40
CA ASP A 116 -5.93 -11.66 -17.64
C ASP A 116 -7.08 -12.20 -18.51
N GLY A 117 -7.01 -12.00 -19.82
CA GLY A 117 -8.13 -12.16 -20.77
C GLY A 117 -9.06 -13.35 -20.48
N GLY A 118 -10.21 -13.07 -19.88
CA GLY A 118 -11.28 -14.02 -19.51
C GLY A 118 -11.39 -14.35 -18.02
N ASN A 119 -10.30 -14.19 -17.24
CA ASN A 119 -10.26 -14.38 -15.79
C ASN A 119 -9.88 -13.10 -15.07
N TRP A 120 -10.52 -12.82 -13.94
CA TRP A 120 -10.14 -11.68 -13.13
C TRP A 120 -10.11 -12.03 -11.65
N PHE A 121 -9.30 -11.27 -10.93
CA PHE A 121 -9.06 -11.35 -9.51
C PHE A 121 -8.93 -9.93 -8.98
N GLY A 122 -9.68 -9.61 -7.93
CA GLY A 122 -9.61 -8.32 -7.28
C GLY A 122 -9.66 -8.46 -5.77
N GLU A 123 -8.82 -7.70 -5.08
CA GLU A 123 -8.93 -7.51 -3.63
C GLU A 123 -9.21 -6.04 -3.33
N GLU A 124 -10.09 -5.81 -2.37
CA GLU A 124 -10.38 -4.49 -1.83
C GLU A 124 -10.53 -4.50 -0.31
N LEU A 125 -10.23 -3.35 0.29
CA LEU A 125 -10.56 -3.05 1.68
C LEU A 125 -11.63 -1.96 1.71
N ILE A 126 -12.71 -2.23 2.43
CA ILE A 126 -13.81 -1.31 2.67
C ILE A 126 -13.68 -0.83 4.12
N PHE A 127 -13.28 0.43 4.27
CA PHE A 127 -13.16 1.09 5.56
C PHE A 127 -14.52 1.50 6.13
N PRO A 128 -14.62 1.73 7.45
CA PRO A 128 -15.86 2.20 8.09
C PRO A 128 -16.52 3.40 7.42
N THR A 129 -15.73 4.34 6.90
CA THR A 129 -16.22 5.55 6.23
C THR A 129 -16.63 5.33 4.76
N ASN A 130 -16.33 4.17 4.18
CA ASN A 130 -16.73 3.87 2.80
C ASN A 130 -18.21 3.47 2.71
N LYS A 131 -18.75 3.51 1.50
CA LYS A 131 -20.09 2.98 1.21
C LYS A 131 -20.10 1.48 1.55
N ASN A 132 -21.08 1.05 2.33
CA ASN A 132 -21.17 -0.31 2.91
C ASN A 132 -20.11 -0.64 3.98
N GLY A 133 -19.37 0.36 4.47
CA GLY A 133 -18.49 0.19 5.62
C GLY A 133 -19.26 -0.16 6.89
N LYS A 134 -18.59 -0.83 7.82
CA LYS A 134 -19.13 -1.21 9.14
C LYS A 134 -18.23 -0.63 10.23
N GLU A 135 -18.86 -0.01 11.23
CA GLU A 135 -18.13 0.64 12.32
C GLU A 135 -17.23 -0.37 13.06
N GLY A 136 -16.00 0.04 13.35
CA GLY A 136 -15.04 -0.76 14.11
C GLY A 136 -14.37 -1.91 13.36
N VAL A 137 -14.67 -2.10 12.07
CA VAL A 137 -14.06 -3.15 11.24
C VAL A 137 -13.62 -2.62 9.88
N ILE A 138 -12.56 -3.21 9.33
CA ILE A 138 -12.24 -3.10 7.90
C ILE A 138 -12.76 -4.37 7.25
N LEU A 139 -13.60 -4.25 6.22
CA LEU A 139 -14.06 -5.42 5.46
C LEU A 139 -13.05 -5.69 4.36
N TYR A 140 -12.59 -6.93 4.26
CA TYR A 140 -11.83 -7.41 3.11
C TYR A 140 -12.77 -8.17 2.19
N GLU A 141 -12.73 -7.82 0.91
CA GLU A 141 -13.46 -8.50 -0.14
C GLU A 141 -12.50 -8.94 -1.23
N LYS A 142 -12.64 -10.20 -1.64
CA LYS A 142 -11.90 -10.79 -2.74
C LYS A 142 -12.89 -11.36 -3.75
N GLU A 143 -12.72 -10.95 -4.99
CA GLU A 143 -13.50 -11.40 -6.13
C GLU A 143 -12.60 -12.21 -7.07
N ILE A 144 -13.08 -13.38 -7.49
CA ILE A 144 -12.49 -14.17 -8.57
C ILE A 144 -13.58 -14.41 -9.59
N GLY A 145 -13.36 -14.02 -10.84
CA GLY A 145 -14.25 -14.28 -11.95
C GLY A 145 -13.59 -15.05 -13.08
N ASP A 146 -14.40 -15.89 -13.73
CA ASP A 146 -13.99 -16.78 -14.82
C ASP A 146 -15.09 -16.80 -15.88
N VAL A 147 -14.76 -16.38 -17.11
CA VAL A 147 -15.66 -16.45 -18.26
C VAL A 147 -15.61 -17.85 -18.86
N LEU A 148 -16.66 -18.63 -18.59
CA LEU A 148 -16.78 -20.02 -19.03
C LEU A 148 -17.19 -20.12 -20.51
N ASP A 149 -17.98 -19.17 -21.01
CA ASP A 149 -18.35 -19.06 -22.42
C ASP A 149 -18.71 -17.61 -22.80
N GLU A 150 -17.86 -16.98 -23.62
CA GLU A 150 -18.05 -15.61 -24.11
C GLU A 150 -19.29 -15.45 -25.00
N LYS A 151 -19.67 -16.49 -25.77
CA LYS A 151 -20.79 -16.38 -26.73
C LYS A 151 -22.14 -16.30 -26.02
N THR A 152 -22.25 -16.93 -24.86
CA THR A 152 -23.45 -16.95 -24.03
C THR A 152 -23.34 -16.02 -22.82
N ASN A 153 -22.21 -15.31 -22.65
CA ASN A 153 -21.86 -14.54 -21.45
C ASN A 153 -22.00 -15.37 -20.17
N HIS A 154 -21.61 -16.64 -20.22
CA HIS A 154 -21.63 -17.50 -19.06
C HIS A 154 -20.38 -17.25 -18.23
N THR A 155 -20.58 -16.75 -17.00
CA THR A 155 -19.50 -16.35 -16.12
C THR A 155 -19.72 -16.91 -14.72
N LYS A 156 -18.64 -17.37 -14.09
CA LYS A 156 -18.62 -17.82 -12.70
C LYS A 156 -17.89 -16.78 -11.87
N ILE A 157 -18.50 -16.35 -10.76
CA ILE A 157 -17.90 -15.39 -9.82
C ILE A 157 -17.90 -16.00 -8.42
N ILE A 158 -16.77 -15.91 -7.73
CA ILE A 158 -16.59 -16.30 -6.33
C ILE A 158 -16.22 -15.04 -5.56
N ILE A 159 -16.99 -14.74 -4.50
CA ILE A 159 -16.76 -13.60 -3.61
C ILE A 159 -16.47 -14.13 -2.21
N GLU A 160 -15.27 -13.83 -1.69
CA GLU A 160 -14.87 -14.11 -0.32
C GLU A 160 -14.88 -12.81 0.49
N LYS A 161 -15.58 -12.78 1.63
CA LYS A 161 -15.63 -11.61 2.54
C LYS A 161 -15.08 -11.96 3.92
N LYS A 162 -14.33 -11.06 4.52
CA LYS A 162 -13.79 -11.18 5.88
C LYS A 162 -13.94 -9.88 6.65
N GLU A 163 -14.42 -9.96 7.89
CA GLU A 163 -14.37 -8.83 8.81
C GLU A 163 -13.02 -8.83 9.55
N LEU A 164 -12.27 -7.74 9.41
CA LEU A 164 -10.98 -7.55 10.05
C LEU A 164 -11.14 -6.55 11.20
N ILE A 165 -10.98 -7.02 12.43
CA ILE A 165 -10.94 -6.13 13.60
C ILE A 165 -9.48 -5.76 13.87
N TRP A 166 -9.23 -4.46 13.92
CA TRP A 166 -7.93 -3.94 14.28
C TRP A 166 -7.73 -3.91 15.80
N LYS A 167 -6.66 -4.54 16.30
CA LYS A 167 -6.27 -4.53 17.73
C LYS A 167 -4.93 -3.85 17.97
N GLY A 168 -4.64 -2.78 17.23
CA GLY A 168 -3.47 -1.91 17.45
C GLY A 168 -2.16 -2.40 16.84
N LYS A 169 -1.98 -3.71 16.65
CA LYS A 169 -0.75 -4.30 16.07
C LYS A 169 -0.99 -5.40 15.04
N THR A 170 -2.20 -5.93 14.95
CA THR A 170 -2.53 -7.00 14.01
C THR A 170 -4.03 -7.01 13.76
N PHE A 171 -4.43 -7.57 12.61
CA PHE A 171 -5.80 -7.91 12.34
C PHE A 171 -6.11 -9.25 12.98
N ILE A 172 -7.20 -9.28 13.76
CA ILE A 172 -7.83 -10.54 14.14
C ILE A 172 -9.07 -10.71 13.27
N GLN A 173 -9.22 -11.90 12.70
CA GLN A 173 -10.48 -12.29 12.09
C GLN A 173 -11.55 -12.30 13.19
N HIS A 174 -12.66 -11.60 12.97
CA HIS A 174 -13.79 -11.72 13.88
C HIS A 174 -14.23 -13.20 13.87
N LYS A 175 -14.13 -13.85 15.03
CA LYS A 175 -14.81 -15.12 15.28
C LYS A 175 -16.10 -14.77 16.00
N ASP A 176 -17.22 -15.27 15.50
CA ASP A 176 -18.52 -15.19 16.16
C ASP A 176 -18.48 -15.82 17.57
#